data_AF-A0A7C7T165-F1
#
_entry.id   AF-A0A7C7T165-F1
#
_cell.length_a   1.000
_cell.length_b   1.000
_cell.length_c   1.000
_cell.angle_alpha   90.00
_cell.angle_beta   90.00
_cell.angle_gamma   90.00
#
_symmetry.space_group_name_H-M   'P 1'
#
loop_
_entity.id
_entity.type
_entity.pdbx_description
1 polymer ?
#
loop_
_entity_poly.entity_id
_entity_poly.type
_entity_poly.pdbx_seq_one_letter_code
_entity_poly.pdbx_strand_id
1 'polypeptide(L)'
;MTDIDPIDERALIDERDLKYIRREVDAGRREAALTAVSTYRRRECLHVGDAVPALELAQLASNDTINLGADRDRPLVLIFGSYT
;
A
#
# COMPACT_ATOMS: atom_id res chain seq x y z
N MET A 1 -20.44 -7.80 24.31
CA MET A 1 -19.59 -6.62 24.00
C MET A 1 -18.22 -7.21 23.77
N THR A 2 -17.86 -7.47 22.52
CA THR A 2 -16.57 -8.12 22.20
C THR A 2 -15.52 -7.02 22.26
N ASP A 3 -14.65 -7.06 23.26
CA ASP A 3 -13.42 -6.26 23.26
C ASP A 3 -12.66 -6.65 21.99
N ILE A 4 -12.65 -5.76 21.01
CA ILE A 4 -11.72 -5.84 19.89
C ILE A 4 -10.42 -5.28 20.47
N ASP A 5 -9.52 -6.17 20.88
CA ASP A 5 -8.16 -5.77 21.24
C ASP A 5 -7.62 -4.84 20.15
N PRO A 6 -7.02 -3.69 20.50
CA PRO A 6 -6.42 -2.81 19.51
C PRO A 6 -5.40 -3.62 18.72
N ILE A 7 -5.65 -3.79 17.42
CA ILE A 7 -4.73 -4.47 16.53
C ILE A 7 -3.43 -3.67 16.58
N ASP A 8 -2.34 -4.31 17.01
CA ASP A 8 -1.02 -3.73 16.85
C ASP A 8 -0.76 -3.59 15.35
N GLU A 9 -0.94 -2.39 14.79
CA GLU A 9 -0.74 -2.10 13.38
C GLU A 9 0.70 -2.44 12.94
N ARG A 10 1.65 -2.51 13.88
CA ARG A 10 3.01 -2.98 13.63
C ARG A 10 3.07 -4.47 13.29
N ALA A 11 2.10 -5.27 13.73
CA ALA A 11 1.97 -6.68 13.36
C ALA A 11 1.55 -6.89 11.91
N LEU A 12 1.04 -5.83 11.24
CA LEU A 12 0.68 -5.90 9.82
C LEU A 12 1.87 -5.62 8.89
N ILE A 13 3.01 -5.16 9.42
CA ILE A 13 4.18 -4.81 8.61
C ILE A 13 4.84 -6.08 8.05
N ASP A 14 5.11 -6.10 6.74
CA ASP A 14 5.79 -7.22 6.08
C ASP A 14 7.20 -7.34 6.62
N GLU A 15 7.66 -8.58 6.81
CA GLU A 15 8.98 -8.85 7.35
C GLU A 15 10.10 -8.24 6.50
N ARG A 16 9.90 -8.11 5.18
CA ARG A 16 10.84 -7.44 4.27
C ARG A 16 10.93 -5.95 4.55
N ASP A 17 9.80 -5.29 4.80
CA ASP A 17 9.75 -3.87 5.17
C ASP A 17 10.44 -3.67 6.53
N LEU A 18 10.16 -4.53 7.52
CA LEU A 18 10.86 -4.52 8.81
C LEU A 18 12.36 -4.73 8.65
N LYS A 19 12.79 -5.68 7.80
CA LYS A 19 14.20 -5.95 7.55
C LYS A 19 14.89 -4.75 6.89
N TYR A 20 14.22 -4.04 5.99
CA TYR A 20 14.72 -2.82 5.39
C TYR A 20 14.84 -1.71 6.45
N ILE A 21 13.78 -1.44 7.20
CA ILE A 21 13.74 -0.41 8.25
C ILE A 21 14.83 -0.68 9.31
N ARG A 22 15.04 -1.93 9.71
CA ARG A 22 16.08 -2.30 10.68
C ARG A 22 17.51 -2.05 10.21
N ARG A 23 17.74 -1.93 8.89
CA ARG A 23 19.04 -1.60 8.32
C ARG A 23 19.33 -0.10 8.34
N GLU A 24 18.32 0.73 8.56
CA GLU A 24 18.52 2.17 8.71
C GLU A 24 19.26 2.46 10.02
N VAL A 25 20.36 3.19 9.90
CA VAL A 25 21.27 3.52 11.01
C VAL A 25 20.79 4.76 11.76
N ASP A 26 20.11 5.67 11.06
CA ASP A 26 19.56 6.87 11.67
C ASP A 26 18.22 6.57 12.37
N ALA A 27 18.16 6.84 13.67
CA ALA A 27 16.97 6.54 14.47
C ALA A 27 15.73 7.32 14.01
N GLY A 28 15.89 8.56 13.57
CA GLY A 28 14.79 9.41 13.10
C GLY A 28 14.21 8.94 11.77
N ARG A 29 15.07 8.61 10.80
CA ARG A 29 14.66 8.02 9.52
C ARG A 29 14.01 6.66 9.70
N ARG A 30 14.53 5.85 10.63
CA ARG A 30 13.94 4.55 10.97
C ARG A 30 12.53 4.70 11.53
N GLU A 31 12.31 5.66 12.43
CA GLU A 31 10.99 5.96 13.00
C GLU A 31 10.03 6.52 11.94
N ALA A 32 10.52 7.41 11.08
CA ALA A 32 9.73 7.95 9.97
C ALA A 32 9.32 6.86 8.99
N ALA A 33 10.23 5.95 8.63
CA ALA A 33 9.95 4.82 7.75
C ALA A 33 8.96 3.84 8.39
N LEU A 34 9.11 3.55 9.69
CA LEU A 34 8.17 2.70 10.42
C LEU A 34 6.76 3.31 10.44
N THR A 35 6.67 4.60 10.74
CA THR A 35 5.41 5.36 10.77
C THR A 35 4.76 5.39 9.38
N ALA A 36 5.53 5.66 8.33
CA ALA A 36 5.01 5.68 6.97
C ALA A 36 4.44 4.31 6.57
N VAL A 37 5.15 3.21 6.87
CA VAL A 37 4.69 1.87 6.53
C VAL A 37 3.49 1.44 7.38
N SER A 38 3.43 1.80 8.66
CA SER A 38 2.28 1.43 9.51
C SER A 38 1.02 2.24 9.18
N THR A 39 1.15 3.53 8.85
CA THR A 39 0.02 4.45 8.65
C THR A 39 -0.90 4.03 7.50
N TYR A 40 -0.32 3.55 6.40
CA TYR A 40 -1.08 3.27 5.17
C TYR A 40 -1.39 1.79 4.97
N ARG A 41 -0.86 0.90 5.81
CA ARG A 41 -1.00 -0.54 5.64
C ARG A 41 -2.27 -1.02 6.32
N ARG A 42 -3.13 -1.65 5.53
CA ARG A 42 -4.41 -2.21 5.98
C ARG A 42 -4.37 -3.73 5.97
N ARG A 43 -5.32 -4.34 6.67
CA ARG A 43 -5.49 -5.80 6.69
C ARG A 43 -6.01 -6.32 5.35
N GLU A 44 -6.71 -5.49 4.59
CA GLU A 44 -7.12 -5.84 3.23
C GLU A 44 -5.90 -5.90 2.31
N CYS A 45 -5.68 -7.07 1.72
CA CYS A 45 -4.64 -7.30 0.71
C CYS A 45 -5.24 -7.98 -0.52
N LEU A 46 -4.64 -7.73 -1.67
CA LEU A 46 -4.92 -8.45 -2.91
C LEU A 46 -3.93 -9.61 -3.04
N HIS A 47 -4.44 -10.81 -3.29
CA HIS A 47 -3.66 -12.01 -3.59
C HIS A 47 -3.53 -12.21 -5.10
N VAL A 48 -2.58 -13.06 -5.49
CA VAL A 48 -2.43 -13.45 -6.90
C VAL A 48 -3.68 -14.21 -7.34
N GLY A 49 -4.32 -13.74 -8.40
CA GLY A 49 -5.57 -14.30 -8.94
C GLY A 49 -6.83 -13.58 -8.45
N ASP A 50 -6.73 -12.70 -7.46
CA ASP A 50 -7.84 -11.83 -7.08
C ASP A 50 -8.18 -10.86 -8.22
N ALA A 51 -9.46 -10.56 -8.36
CA ALA A 51 -9.90 -9.55 -9.32
C ALA A 51 -9.31 -8.19 -8.96
N VAL A 52 -8.86 -7.44 -9.97
CA VAL A 52 -8.37 -6.07 -9.76
C VAL A 52 -9.54 -5.22 -9.25
N PRO A 53 -9.40 -4.51 -8.13
CA PRO A 53 -10.48 -3.67 -7.61
C PRO A 53 -10.80 -2.55 -8.60
N ALA A 54 -12.07 -2.15 -8.62
CA ALA A 54 -12.48 -0.94 -9.31
C ALA A 54 -11.82 0.27 -8.60
N LEU A 55 -10.77 0.82 -9.20
CA LEU A 55 -10.12 2.03 -8.74
C LEU A 55 -10.55 3.19 -9.64
N GLU A 56 -11.13 4.22 -9.03
CA GLU A 56 -11.39 5.49 -9.70
C GLU A 56 -10.14 6.36 -9.59
N LEU A 57 -9.27 6.26 -10.60
CA LEU A 57 -8.03 7.03 -10.66
C LEU A 57 -8.22 8.23 -11.59
N ALA A 58 -8.05 9.44 -11.06
CA ALA A 58 -7.95 10.64 -11.89
C ALA A 58 -6.63 10.64 -12.66
N GLN A 59 -6.69 10.94 -13.95
CA GLN A 59 -5.50 11.16 -14.75
C GLN A 59 -4.90 12.53 -14.39
N LEU A 60 -3.56 12.64 -14.35
CA LEU A 60 -2.94 13.93 -14.00
C LEU A 60 -3.07 14.97 -15.14
N ALA A 61 -3.08 14.49 -16.38
CA ALA A 61 -3.17 15.34 -17.57
C ALA A 61 -4.63 15.69 -17.94
N SER A 62 -5.61 14.96 -17.41
CA SER A 62 -7.03 15.18 -17.65
C SER A 62 -7.84 14.76 -16.43
N ASN A 63 -8.92 15.47 -16.08
CA ASN A 63 -9.81 15.05 -14.99
C ASN A 63 -10.63 13.78 -15.30
N ASP A 64 -10.21 13.00 -16.30
CA ASP A 64 -10.85 11.74 -16.66
C ASP A 64 -10.47 10.66 -15.65
N THR A 65 -11.38 9.71 -15.49
CA THR A 65 -11.20 8.56 -14.60
C THR A 65 -10.79 7.33 -15.40
N ILE A 66 -9.78 6.60 -14.93
CA ILE A 66 -9.33 5.36 -15.56
C ILE A 66 -10.02 4.16 -14.90
N ASN A 67 -10.75 3.35 -15.68
CA ASN A 67 -11.27 2.07 -15.23
C ASN A 67 -10.21 0.96 -15.38
N LEU A 68 -9.85 0.32 -14.27
CA LEU A 68 -8.87 -0.76 -14.27
C LEU A 68 -9.44 -2.13 -14.67
N GLY A 69 -10.76 -2.32 -14.64
CA GLY A 69 -11.41 -3.59 -14.95
C GLY A 69 -11.83 -3.77 -16.42
N ALA A 70 -11.59 -2.80 -17.29
CA ALA A 70 -11.93 -2.90 -18.71
C ALA A 70 -11.04 -3.94 -19.44
N ASP A 71 -11.56 -4.58 -20.47
CA ASP A 71 -10.80 -5.50 -21.33
C ASP A 71 -9.59 -4.79 -21.97
N ARG A 72 -8.46 -5.50 -22.02
CA ARG A 72 -7.20 -4.95 -22.54
C ARG A 72 -6.45 -5.98 -23.38
N ASP A 73 -5.86 -5.49 -24.47
CA ASP A 73 -4.97 -6.30 -25.32
C ASP A 73 -3.55 -6.45 -24.75
N ARG A 74 -3.27 -5.80 -23.61
CA ARG A 74 -1.94 -5.74 -23.00
C ARG A 74 -2.01 -5.79 -21.48
N PRO A 75 -0.96 -6.34 -20.81
CA PRO A 75 -0.89 -6.38 -19.36
C PRO A 75 -0.96 -4.98 -18.73
N LEU A 76 -1.66 -4.89 -17.60
CA LEU A 76 -1.68 -3.69 -16.76
C LEU A 76 -0.59 -3.81 -15.69
N VAL A 77 0.20 -2.75 -15.50
CA VAL A 77 1.17 -2.64 -14.41
C VAL A 77 0.81 -1.41 -13.58
N LEU A 78 0.59 -1.60 -12.28
CA LEU A 78 0.34 -0.52 -11.33
C LEU A 78 1.63 -0.18 -10.59
N ILE A 79 2.03 1.09 -10.64
CA ILE A 79 3.20 1.61 -9.97
C ILE A 79 2.73 2.63 -8.94
N PHE A 80 2.96 2.33 -7.67
CA PHE A 80 2.67 3.26 -6.57
C PHE A 80 3.96 4.03 -6.25
N GLY A 81 3.93 5.33 -6.48
CA GLY A 81 5.02 6.24 -6.15
C GLY A 81 4.52 7.39 -5.30
N SER A 82 5.39 7.92 -4.44
CA SER A 82 5.17 9.20 -3.80
C SER A 82 5.75 10.30 -4.67
N TYR A 83 4.95 11.30 -5.02
CA TYR A 83 5.46 12.57 -5.56
C TYR A 83 5.65 13.52 -4.37
N THR A 84 6.88 13.98 -4.15
CA THR A 84 7.23 15.00 -3.15
C THR A 84 7.51 16.31 -3.84
#